data_AF-A0A6G3WP43-F1
#
_entry.id   AF-A0A6G3WP43-F1
#
_cell.length_a   1.000
_cell.length_b   1.000
_cell.length_c   1.000
_cell.angle_alpha   90.00
_cell.angle_beta   90.00
_cell.angle_gamma   90.00
#
_symmetry.space_group_name_H-M   'P 1'
#
loop_
_entity.id
_entity.type
_entity.pdbx_description
1 polymer ?
#
loop_
_entity_poly.entity_id
_entity_poly.type
_entity_poly.pdbx_seq_one_letter_code
_entity_poly.pdbx_strand_id
1 'polypeptide(L)' 'VEWRLPRALLAVLLGAALAVSGAIFQSVTRNPLGSPDIVGFSSGSYTGALVVMLLTGGGYYQVAAGSLAGGILT' A
#
# COMPACT_ATOMS: atom_id res chain seq x y z
N VAL A 1 -21.95 8.17 13.16
CA VAL A 1 -20.95 9.24 12.93
C VAL A 1 -19.56 8.87 13.46
N GLU A 2 -19.45 8.01 14.49
CA GLU A 2 -18.17 7.60 15.12
C GLU A 2 -17.06 7.14 14.17
N TRP A 3 -17.38 6.46 13.07
CA TRP A 3 -16.36 5.97 12.12
C TRP A 3 -15.79 7.04 11.18
N ARG A 4 -16.36 8.26 11.13
CA ARG A 4 -15.94 9.30 10.18
C ARG A 4 -14.58 9.89 10.55
N LEU A 5 -14.38 10.20 11.83
CA LEU A 5 -13.15 10.78 12.33
C LEU A 5 -11.93 9.84 12.16
N PRO A 6 -11.96 8.57 12.61
CA PRO A 6 -10.81 7.68 12.43
C PRO A 6 -10.51 7.40 10.94
N ARG A 7 -11.52 7.30 10.07
CA ARG A 7 -11.29 7.15 8.63
C ARG A 7 -10.68 8.40 7.99
N ALA A 8 -11.14 9.59 8.38
CA ALA A 8 -10.56 10.84 7.88
C ALA A 8 -9.10 10.98 8.29
N LEU A 9 -8.76 10.68 9.55
CA LEU A 9 -7.38 10.66 10.03
C LEU A 9 -6.53 9.66 9.23
N LEU A 10 -7.02 8.44 9.04
CA LEU A 10 -6.30 7.43 8.26
C LEU A 10 -6.09 7.88 6.80
N ALA A 11 -7.10 8.49 6.18
CA ALA A 11 -7.01 8.99 4.80
C ALA A 11 -5.94 10.08 4.66
N VAL A 12 -5.87 11.02 5.62
CA VAL A 12 -4.84 12.07 5.63
C VAL A 12 -3.45 11.45 5.84
N LEU A 13 -3.31 10.51 6.77
CA LEU A 13 -2.03 9.85 7.06
C LEU A 13 -1.52 9.04 5.87
N LEU A 14 -2.36 8.18 5.29
CA LEU A 14 -1.99 7.36 4.13
C LEU A 14 -1.73 8.24 2.89
N GLY A 15 -2.52 9.29 2.68
CA GLY A 15 -2.29 10.26 1.60
C GLY A 15 -0.96 10.99 1.74
N ALA A 16 -0.59 11.42 2.95
CA ALA A 16 0.71 12.03 3.21
C ALA A 16 1.87 11.05 2.96
N ALA A 17 1.73 9.79 3.37
CA ALA A 17 2.74 8.75 3.10
C ALA A 17 2.93 8.51 1.60
N LEU A 18 1.85 8.46 0.82
CA LEU A 18 1.89 8.34 -0.64
C LEU A 18 2.57 9.57 -1.29
N ALA A 19 2.26 10.78 -0.82
CA ALA A 19 2.88 12.00 -1.33
C ALA A 19 4.40 12.02 -1.10
N VAL A 20 4.86 11.62 0.09
CA VAL A 20 6.29 11.49 0.42
C VAL A 20 6.96 10.42 -0.45
N SER A 21 6.35 9.24 -0.60
CA SER A 21 6.87 8.17 -1.46
C SER A 21 7.02 8.63 -2.91
N GLY A 22 6.00 9.30 -3.46
CA GLY A 22 6.04 9.88 -4.80
C GLY A 22 7.15 10.92 -4.97
N ALA A 23 7.27 11.86 -4.03
CA ALA A 23 8.32 12.88 -4.07
C ALA A 23 9.74 12.28 -4.02
N ILE A 24 9.96 11.24 -3.19
CA ILE A 24 11.22 10.51 -3.12
C ILE A 24 11.49 9.81 -4.46
N PHE A 25 10.52 9.09 -4.99
CA PHE A 25 10.68 8.36 -6.24
C PHE A 25 11.01 9.31 -7.40
N GLN A 26 10.23 10.38 -7.57
CA GLN A 26 10.45 11.41 -8.59
C GLN A 26 11.84 12.05 -8.47
N SER A 27 12.33 12.28 -7.24
CA SER A 27 13.66 12.84 -6.98
C SER A 27 14.79 11.88 -7.34
N VAL A 28 14.64 10.59 -6.98
CA VAL A 28 15.63 9.54 -7.29
C VAL A 28 15.69 9.25 -8.78
N THR A 29 14.54 9.09 -9.43
CA THR A 29 14.48 8.84 -10.87
C THR A 29 14.71 10.09 -11.71
N ARG A 30 14.72 11.27 -11.09
CA ARG A 30 14.75 12.58 -11.75
C ARG A 30 13.68 12.69 -12.84
N ASN A 31 12.51 12.11 -12.57
CA ASN A 31 11.40 12.04 -13.52
C ASN A 31 10.14 12.53 -12.82
N PRO A 32 9.58 13.70 -13.20
CA PRO A 32 8.37 14.23 -12.56
C PRO A 32 7.12 13.36 -12.80
N LEU A 33 7.17 12.42 -13.75
CA LEU A 33 6.11 11.44 -14.01
C LEU A 33 6.36 10.08 -13.34
N GLY A 34 7.47 9.93 -12.59
CA GLY A 34 7.77 8.70 -11.86
C GLY A 34 6.76 8.49 -10.72
N SER A 35 6.23 7.26 -10.60
CA SER A 35 5.45 6.85 -9.43
C SER A 35 5.94 5.52 -8.87
N PRO A 36 5.84 5.31 -7.56
CA PRO A 36 6.22 4.06 -6.91
C PRO A 36 5.37 2.85 -7.37
N ASP A 37 4.17 3.07 -7.91
CA ASP A 37 3.33 1.99 -8.46
C ASP A 37 3.97 1.28 -9.65
N ILE A 38 4.82 1.99 -10.41
CA ILE A 38 5.48 1.45 -11.61
C ILE A 38 6.50 0.35 -11.24
N VAL A 39 7.00 0.33 -10.01
CA VAL A 39 8.00 -0.65 -9.53
C VAL A 39 7.36 -2.02 -9.28
N GLY A 40 6.04 -2.09 -9.15
CA GLY A 40 5.33 -3.35 -8.87
C GLY A 40 5.01 -3.59 -7.39
N PHE A 41 5.33 -2.63 -6.50
CA PHE A 41 4.99 -2.70 -5.08
C PHE A 41 3.48 -2.91 -4.84
N SER A 42 2.65 -2.17 -5.59
CA SER A 42 1.19 -2.29 -5.51
C SER A 42 0.71 -3.66 -6.00
N SER A 43 1.24 -4.18 -7.11
CA SER A 43 0.93 -5.54 -7.56
C SER A 43 1.36 -6.61 -6.56
N GLY A 44 2.55 -6.49 -5.97
CA GLY A 44 3.03 -7.41 -4.94
C GLY A 44 2.12 -7.45 -3.72
N SER A 45 1.70 -6.27 -3.24
CA SER A 45 0.78 -6.13 -2.11
C SER A 45 -0.59 -6.78 -2.40
N TYR A 46 -1.17 -6.55 -3.58
CA TYR A 46 -2.42 -7.20 -3.97
C TYR A 46 -2.26 -8.71 -4.11
N THR A 47 -1.19 -9.19 -4.72
CA THR A 47 -0.93 -10.62 -4.86
C THR A 47 -0.77 -11.29 -3.50
N GLY A 48 -0.01 -10.69 -2.57
CA GLY A 48 0.15 -11.22 -1.22
C GLY A 48 -1.16 -11.29 -0.44
N ALA A 49 -2.01 -10.26 -0.56
CA ALA A 49 -3.36 -10.27 0.00
C ALA A 49 -4.20 -11.42 -0.56
N LEU A 50 -4.22 -11.58 -1.89
CA LEU A 50 -5.00 -12.61 -2.58
C LEU A 50 -4.53 -14.03 -2.23
N VAL A 51 -3.22 -14.26 -2.14
CA VAL A 51 -2.65 -15.55 -1.73
C VAL A 51 -3.13 -15.91 -0.32
N VAL A 52 -3.07 -14.97 0.63
CA VAL A 52 -3.54 -15.24 1.99
C VAL A 52 -5.05 -15.47 2.04
N MET A 53 -5.85 -14.67 1.32
CA MET A 53 -7.30 -14.87 1.23
C MET A 53 -7.64 -16.27 0.69
N LEU A 54 -6.96 -16.71 -0.37
CA LEU A 54 -7.21 -18.00 -1.00
C LEU A 54 -6.84 -19.19 -0.10
N LEU A 55 -5.73 -19.09 0.63
CA LEU A 55 -5.20 -20.20 1.43
C LEU A 55 -5.78 -20.28 2.84
N THR A 56 -6.16 -19.16 3.43
CA THR A 56 -6.55 -19.08 4.86
C THR A 56 -7.99 -18.66 5.10
N GLY A 57 -8.72 -18.26 4.06
CA GLY A 57 -10.12 -17.82 4.15
C GLY A 57 -10.32 -16.33 4.48
N GLY A 58 -9.25 -15.56 4.74
CA GLY A 58 -9.29 -14.10 4.66
C GLY A 58 -9.61 -13.32 5.94
N GLY A 59 -8.91 -13.56 7.05
CA GLY A 59 -8.99 -12.69 8.24
C GLY A 59 -8.33 -11.31 8.04
N TYR A 60 -8.90 -10.26 8.63
CA TYR A 60 -8.40 -8.87 8.48
C TYR A 60 -6.89 -8.74 8.71
N TYR A 61 -6.37 -9.28 9.82
CA TYR A 61 -4.94 -9.21 10.15
C TYR A 61 -4.08 -10.09 9.24
N GLN A 62 -4.60 -11.24 8.80
CA GLN A 62 -3.88 -12.14 7.90
C GLN A 62 -3.71 -11.50 6.53
N VAL A 63 -4.79 -10.91 6.00
CA VAL A 63 -4.78 -10.19 4.73
C VAL A 63 -3.83 -9.00 4.79
N ALA A 64 -3.85 -8.22 5.87
CA ALA A 64 -2.94 -7.09 6.05
C ALA A 64 -1.46 -7.53 6.12
N ALA A 65 -1.18 -8.64 6.82
CA ALA A 65 0.18 -9.20 6.87
C ALA A 65 0.61 -9.71 5.48
N GLY A 66 -0.28 -10.39 4.75
CA GLY A 66 -0.04 -10.86 3.39
C GLY A 66 0.22 -9.72 2.41
N SER A 67 -0.54 -8.63 2.49
CA SER A 67 -0.34 -7.45 1.65
C SER A 67 0.97 -6.74 1.95
N LEU A 68 1.34 -6.62 3.22
CA LEU A 68 2.63 -6.04 3.62
C LEU A 68 3.80 -6.89 3.13
N ALA A 69 3.75 -8.21 3.35
CA ALA A 69 4.80 -9.12 2.91
C ALA A 69 4.94 -9.13 1.38
N GLY A 70 3.81 -9.20 0.65
CA GLY A 70 3.79 -9.17 -0.80
C GLY A 70 4.36 -7.87 -1.37
N GLY A 71 4.04 -6.72 -0.78
CA GLY A 71 4.60 -5.43 -1.18
C GLY A 71 6.11 -5.35 -0.93
N ILE A 72 6.58 -5.77 0.25
CA ILE A 72 8.02 -5.70 0.61
C ILE A 72 8.90 -6.60 -0.26
N LEU A 73 8.38 -7.75 -0.71
CA LEU A 73 9.13 -8.72 -1.49
C LEU A 73 9.32 -8.36 -2.97
N THR A 74 8.66 -7.29 -3.45
CA THR A 74 8.68 -6.87 -4.86
C THR A 74 9.46 -5.58 -5.02
#